data_AF-A0AAE9AZ00-F1
#
_entry.id   AF-A0AAE9AZ00-F1
#
_cell.length_a   1.000
_cell.length_b   1.000
_cell.length_c   1.000
_cell.angle_alpha   90.00
_cell.angle_beta   90.00
_cell.angle_gamma   90.00
#
_symmetry.space_group_name_H-M   'P 1'
#
loop_
_entity.id
_entity.type
_entity.pdbx_description
1 polymer ?
#
loop_
_entity_poly.entity_id
_entity_poly.type
_entity_poly.pdbx_seq_one_letter_code
_entity_poly.pdbx_strand_id
1 'polypeptide(L)'
;MIKSAAARCNLSVAGFLARAALAAARDLDRTSAEIAGEREVITALFDSRRKLGWAGSNLNQAVKALNSGADAPQLEAAVAAVRRAADTAHEAATRLIEHHGS
;
A
#
# COMPACT_ATOMS: atom_id res chain seq x y z
N MET A 1 38.75 11.69 -14.36
CA MET A 1 37.53 10.85 -14.19
C MET A 1 36.52 11.01 -15.33
N ILE A 2 35.91 12.19 -15.57
CA ILE A 2 34.83 12.33 -16.59
C ILE A 2 35.30 12.12 -18.03
N LYS A 3 36.47 12.64 -18.43
CA LYS A 3 37.03 12.41 -19.78
C LYS A 3 37.30 10.93 -20.07
N SER A 4 37.84 10.21 -19.08
CA SER A 4 38.11 8.77 -19.17
C SER A 4 36.81 7.96 -19.26
N ALA A 5 35.77 8.34 -18.51
CA ALA A 5 34.46 7.70 -18.58
C ALA A 5 33.75 7.97 -19.91
N ALA A 6 33.81 9.21 -20.41
CA ALA A 6 33.28 9.57 -21.72
C ALA A 6 33.96 8.79 -22.86
N ALA A 7 35.29 8.68 -22.82
CA ALA A 7 36.04 7.86 -23.77
C ALA A 7 35.68 6.37 -23.69
N ARG A 8 35.51 5.82 -22.47
CA ARG A 8 35.05 4.43 -22.26
C ARG A 8 33.65 4.18 -22.82
N CYS A 9 32.80 5.21 -22.83
CA CYS A 9 31.45 5.16 -23.40
C CYS A 9 31.41 5.56 -24.88
N ASN A 10 32.57 5.84 -25.51
CA ASN A 10 32.68 6.35 -26.87
C ASN A 10 31.83 7.62 -27.13
N LEU A 11 31.77 8.51 -26.14
CA LEU A 11 31.03 9.78 -26.19
C LEU A 11 31.97 10.97 -26.01
N SER A 12 31.56 12.12 -26.53
CA SER A 12 32.13 13.39 -26.07
C SER A 12 31.81 13.59 -24.59
N VAL A 13 32.59 14.42 -23.90
CA VAL A 13 32.33 14.76 -22.49
C VAL A 13 30.91 15.30 -22.31
N ALA A 14 30.45 16.17 -23.22
CA ALA A 14 29.09 16.71 -23.20
C ALA A 14 28.02 15.62 -23.39
N GLY A 15 28.24 14.69 -24.34
CA GLY A 15 27.32 13.57 -24.58
C GLY A 15 27.26 12.59 -23.40
N PHE A 16 28.41 12.34 -22.76
CA PHE A 16 28.48 11.52 -21.54
C PHE A 16 27.72 12.17 -20.37
N LEU A 17 27.92 13.47 -20.15
CA LEU A 17 27.22 14.21 -19.10
C LEU A 17 25.70 14.26 -19.34
N ALA A 18 25.27 14.52 -20.58
CA ALA A 18 23.85 14.52 -20.92
C ALA A 18 23.21 13.14 -20.68
N ARG A 19 23.91 12.05 -21.04
CA ARG A 19 23.44 10.69 -20.78
C ARG A 19 23.40 10.36 -19.28
N ALA A 20 24.42 10.77 -18.53
CA ALA A 20 24.46 10.57 -17.08
C ALA A 20 23.35 11.36 -16.36
N ALA A 21 23.10 12.61 -16.78
CA ALA A 21 22.02 13.43 -16.25
C ALA A 21 20.64 12.83 -16.57
N LEU A 22 20.43 12.34 -17.79
CA LEU A 22 19.19 11.66 -18.17
C LEU A 22 18.98 10.35 -17.40
N ALA A 23 20.05 9.59 -17.16
CA ALA A 23 19.99 8.38 -16.33
C ALA A 23 19.64 8.71 -14.88
N ALA A 24 20.24 9.76 -14.31
CA ALA A 24 19.93 10.23 -12.96
C ALA A 24 18.48 10.74 -12.84
N ALA A 25 17.97 11.47 -13.83
CA ALA A 25 16.58 11.93 -13.84
C ALA A 25 15.59 10.76 -13.85
N ARG A 26 15.83 9.74 -14.68
CA ARG A 26 15.01 8.52 -14.70
C ARG A 26 15.05 7.75 -13.40
N ASP A 27 16.18 7.74 -12.72
CA ASP A 27 16.32 7.09 -11.42
C ASP A 27 15.50 7.82 -10.32
N LEU A 28 15.47 9.16 -10.37
CA LEU A 28 14.62 9.98 -9.51
C LEU A 28 13.13 9.76 -9.79
N ASP A 29 12.74 9.69 -11.06
CA ASP A 29 11.35 9.40 -11.45
C ASP A 29 10.92 8.01 -10.99
N ARG A 30 11.77 6.99 -11.17
CA ARG A 30 11.55 5.62 -10.69
C ARG A 30 11.35 5.59 -9.16
N THR A 31 12.26 6.23 -8.43
CA THR A 31 12.18 6.32 -6.96
C THR A 31 10.90 7.04 -6.51
N SER A 32 10.51 8.11 -7.21
CA SER A 32 9.28 8.85 -6.90
C SER A 32 8.02 8.01 -7.15
N ALA A 33 8.00 7.23 -8.23
CA ALA A 33 6.91 6.31 -8.54
C ALA A 33 6.79 5.18 -7.50
N GLU A 34 7.92 4.62 -7.05
CA GLU A 34 7.96 3.62 -5.98
C GLU A 34 7.38 4.18 -4.67
N ILE A 35 7.84 5.36 -4.23
CA ILE A 35 7.33 6.04 -3.03
C ILE A 35 5.83 6.37 -3.15
N ALA A 36 5.38 6.81 -4.32
CA ALA A 36 3.97 7.09 -4.56
C ALA A 36 3.11 5.82 -4.42
N GLY A 37 3.57 4.70 -4.99
CA GLY A 37 2.92 3.39 -4.85
C GLY A 37 2.85 2.93 -3.39
N GLU A 38 3.94 3.04 -2.63
CA GLU A 38 3.96 2.72 -1.20
C GLU A 38 2.94 3.55 -0.40
N ARG A 39 2.86 4.86 -0.70
CA ARG A 39 1.90 5.76 -0.04
C ARG A 39 0.45 5.42 -0.36
N GLU A 40 0.14 5.03 -1.59
CA GLU A 40 -1.21 4.58 -1.99
C GLU A 40 -1.61 3.32 -1.22
N VAL A 41 -0.70 2.37 -1.09
CA VAL A 41 -0.93 1.14 -0.32
C VAL A 41 -1.16 1.44 1.16
N ILE A 42 -0.32 2.27 1.78
CA ILE A 42 -0.47 2.64 3.19
C ILE A 42 -1.82 3.34 3.42
N THR A 43 -2.22 4.22 2.50
CA THR A 43 -3.54 4.87 2.53
C THR A 43 -4.67 3.83 2.49
N ALA A 44 -4.61 2.87 1.58
CA ALA A 44 -5.62 1.81 1.47
C ALA A 44 -5.70 0.93 2.73
N LEU A 45 -4.56 0.70 3.40
CA LEU A 45 -4.53 -0.05 4.66
C LEU A 45 -5.18 0.74 5.81
N PHE A 46 -4.91 2.05 5.93
CA PHE A 46 -5.55 2.90 6.93
C PHE A 46 -7.07 3.00 6.73
N ASP A 47 -7.52 3.10 5.49
CA ASP A 47 -8.95 3.09 5.16
C ASP A 47 -9.61 1.76 5.54
N SER A 48 -8.94 0.64 5.26
CA SER A 48 -9.42 -0.69 5.64
C SER A 48 -9.53 -0.83 7.16
N ARG A 49 -8.50 -0.41 7.91
CA ARG A 49 -8.52 -0.37 9.38
C ARG A 49 -9.68 0.48 9.91
N ARG A 50 -9.93 1.65 9.31
CA ARG A 50 -11.04 2.52 9.70
C ARG A 50 -12.38 1.82 9.51
N LYS A 51 -12.62 1.22 8.33
CA LYS A 51 -13.87 0.50 8.02
C LYS A 51 -14.12 -0.66 8.99
N LEU A 52 -13.08 -1.42 9.35
CA LEU A 52 -13.17 -2.50 10.34
C LEU A 52 -13.50 -1.97 11.74
N GLY A 53 -12.92 -0.83 12.15
CA GLY A 53 -13.27 -0.18 13.41
C GLY A 53 -14.74 0.24 13.49
N TRP A 54 -15.28 0.78 12.40
CA TRP A 54 -16.72 1.10 12.30
C TRP A 54 -17.60 -0.14 12.38
N ALA A 55 -17.21 -1.20 11.67
CA ALA A 55 -17.90 -2.48 11.74
C ALA A 55 -17.92 -3.06 13.16
N GLY A 56 -16.79 -3.06 13.86
CA GLY A 56 -16.71 -3.51 15.25
C GLY A 56 -17.60 -2.72 16.21
N SER A 57 -17.67 -1.39 16.03
CA SER A 57 -18.59 -0.54 16.81
C SER A 57 -20.05 -0.92 16.57
N ASN A 58 -20.44 -1.14 15.31
CA ASN A 58 -21.80 -1.53 14.96
C ASN A 58 -22.17 -2.91 15.49
N LEU A 59 -21.24 -3.88 15.44
CA LEU A 59 -21.42 -5.19 16.05
C LEU A 59 -21.64 -5.09 17.57
N ASN A 60 -20.85 -4.26 18.25
CA ASN A 60 -21.01 -4.03 19.68
C ASN A 60 -22.38 -3.39 20.03
N GLN A 61 -22.88 -2.49 19.18
CA GLN A 61 -24.22 -1.93 19.33
C GLN A 61 -25.32 -2.98 19.11
N ALA A 62 -25.18 -3.84 18.10
CA ALA A 62 -26.13 -4.91 17.84
C ALA A 62 -26.17 -5.93 18.99
N VAL A 63 -25.02 -6.29 19.55
CA VAL A 63 -24.95 -7.16 20.74
C VAL A 63 -25.64 -6.51 21.94
N LYS A 64 -25.45 -5.20 22.17
CA LYS A 64 -26.18 -4.47 23.23
C LYS A 64 -27.69 -4.49 23.00
N ALA A 65 -28.14 -4.28 21.76
CA ALA A 65 -29.56 -4.34 21.41
C ALA A 65 -30.16 -5.74 21.65
N LEU A 66 -29.46 -6.79 21.23
CA LEU A 66 -29.83 -8.19 21.51
C LEU A 66 -29.94 -8.46 23.01
N ASN A 67 -28.95 -8.02 23.80
CA ASN A 67 -28.98 -8.15 25.26
C ASN A 67 -30.12 -7.36 25.92
N SER A 68 -30.74 -6.42 25.19
CA SER A 68 -31.92 -5.66 25.62
C SER A 68 -33.24 -6.35 25.23
N GLY A 69 -33.18 -7.53 24.60
CA GLY A 69 -34.33 -8.28 24.09
C GLY A 69 -34.79 -7.87 22.69
N ALA A 70 -34.02 -7.05 21.97
CA ALA A 70 -34.30 -6.75 20.56
C ALA A 70 -33.89 -7.92 19.66
N ASP A 71 -34.54 -8.07 18.51
CA ASP A 71 -34.18 -9.08 17.49
C ASP A 71 -33.16 -8.50 16.50
N ALA A 72 -32.18 -9.31 16.07
CA ALA A 72 -31.15 -8.92 15.10
C ALA A 72 -30.82 -10.07 14.12
N PRO A 73 -31.76 -10.45 13.24
CA PRO A 73 -31.64 -11.64 12.40
C PRO A 73 -30.50 -11.59 11.37
N GLN A 74 -29.94 -10.42 11.08
CA GLN A 74 -28.81 -10.25 10.15
C GLN A 74 -27.44 -10.18 10.84
N LEU A 75 -27.37 -10.28 12.17
CA LEU A 75 -26.11 -10.07 12.90
C LEU A 75 -25.02 -11.08 12.49
N GLU A 76 -25.36 -12.36 12.41
CA GLU A 76 -24.42 -13.41 12.02
C GLU A 76 -23.85 -13.19 10.60
N ALA A 77 -24.70 -12.81 9.66
CA ALA A 77 -24.28 -12.50 8.29
C ALA A 77 -23.35 -11.28 8.25
N ALA A 78 -23.64 -10.25 9.05
CA ALA A 78 -22.81 -9.06 9.18
C ALA A 78 -21.44 -9.39 9.81
N VAL A 79 -21.42 -10.17 10.90
CA VAL A 79 -20.18 -10.64 11.54
C VAL A 79 -19.31 -11.42 10.53
N ALA A 80 -19.91 -12.35 9.78
CA ALA A 80 -19.21 -13.13 8.79
C ALA A 80 -18.62 -12.26 7.66
N ALA A 81 -19.35 -11.23 7.21
CA ALA A 81 -18.87 -10.30 6.19
C ALA A 81 -17.69 -9.45 6.71
N VAL A 82 -17.77 -8.98 7.94
CA VAL A 82 -16.70 -8.20 8.59
C VAL A 82 -15.44 -9.05 8.78
N ARG A 83 -15.60 -10.31 9.19
CA ARG A 83 -14.47 -11.25 9.32
C ARG A 83 -13.78 -11.47 7.98
N ARG A 84 -14.53 -11.76 6.91
CA ARG A 84 -13.96 -11.92 5.56
C ARG A 84 -13.20 -10.66 5.09
N ALA A 85 -13.75 -9.48 5.35
CA ALA A 85 -13.10 -8.22 5.01
C ALA A 85 -11.78 -8.03 5.79
N ALA A 86 -11.76 -8.41 7.07
CA ALA A 86 -10.55 -8.37 7.90
C ALA A 86 -9.49 -9.37 7.40
N ASP A 87 -9.89 -10.60 7.08
CA ASP A 87 -8.99 -11.64 6.58
C ASP A 87 -8.36 -11.21 5.24
N THR A 88 -9.16 -10.64 4.33
CA THR A 88 -8.68 -10.14 3.04
C THR A 88 -7.69 -8.99 3.22
N ALA A 89 -7.96 -8.06 4.15
CA ALA A 89 -7.04 -6.96 4.45
C ALA A 89 -5.74 -7.46 5.07
N HIS A 90 -5.80 -8.49 5.93
CA HIS A 90 -4.64 -9.13 6.52
C HIS A 90 -3.76 -9.80 5.46
N GLU A 91 -4.35 -10.62 4.58
CA GLU A 91 -3.61 -11.26 3.49
C GLU A 91 -2.95 -10.24 2.56
N ALA A 92 -3.65 -9.16 2.20
CA ALA A 92 -3.10 -8.10 1.37
C ALA A 92 -1.89 -7.43 2.05
N ALA A 93 -1.98 -7.16 3.36
CA ALA A 93 -0.86 -6.61 4.13
C ALA A 93 0.33 -7.58 4.21
N THR A 94 0.08 -8.88 4.42
CA THR A 94 1.12 -9.91 4.47
C THR A 94 1.87 -10.02 3.15
N ARG A 95 1.15 -10.09 2.01
CA ARG A 95 1.77 -10.08 0.68
C ARG A 95 2.61 -8.84 0.43
N LEU A 96 2.19 -7.69 0.98
CA LEU A 96 2.95 -6.46 0.86
C LEU A 96 4.29 -6.55 1.61
N ILE A 97 4.26 -7.05 2.84
CA ILE A 97 5.47 -7.23 3.67
C ILE A 97 6.45 -8.19 2.98
N GLU A 98 5.95 -9.28 2.39
CA GLU A 98 6.77 -10.24 1.63
C GLU A 98 7.42 -9.60 0.39
N HIS A 99 6.69 -8.75 -0.33
CA HIS A 99 7.18 -8.11 -1.55
C HIS A 99 8.24 -7.03 -1.31
N HIS A 100 8.29 -6.43 -0.11
CA HIS A 100 9.30 -5.41 0.27
C HIS A 100 10.48 -6.01 1.06
N GLY A 101 10.44 -7.31 1.39
CA GLY A 101 11.49 -8.01 2.14
C GLY A 101 12.48 -8.82 1.29
N SER A 102 12.37 -8.78 -0.05
CA SER A 102 13.19 -9.56 -1.01
C SER A 102 14.17 -8.70 -1.79
#